data_AF-A0A832CY51-F1
#
_entry.id   AF-A0A832CY51-F1
#
_cell.length_a   1.000
_cell.length_b   1.000
_cell.length_c   1.000
_cell.angle_alpha   90.00
_cell.angle_beta   90.00
_cell.angle_gamma   90.00
#
_symmetry.space_group_name_H-M   'P 1'
#
loop_
_entity.id
_entity.type
_entity.pdbx_description
1 polymer ?
#
loop_
_entity_poly.entity_id
_entity_poly.type
_entity_poly.pdbx_seq_one_letter_code
_entity_poly.pdbx_strand_id
1 'polypeptide(L)'
;MVLRDDSRDEVEPTHRATCIEDLSILPIDEIIELESRLYISESSIFDVLIHQDSNLEVYLRVYSSECVEVLELRVRGCKDKSKIILEALTWPEVSRALVEGECVELQVPAHPPVRVKEALRKLGLTKISVQAYRSSHTA
;
A
#
# COMPACT_ATOMS: atom_id res chain seq x y z
N MET A 1 -45.24 -37.90 -4.62
CA MET A 1 -44.27 -37.04 -5.32
C MET A 1 -44.04 -35.83 -4.44
N VAL A 2 -42.94 -35.83 -3.69
CA VAL A 2 -42.54 -34.73 -2.82
C VAL A 2 -41.09 -34.44 -3.19
N LEU A 3 -40.86 -33.36 -3.91
CA LEU A 3 -39.52 -32.82 -4.14
C LEU A 3 -39.42 -31.61 -3.23
N ARG A 4 -38.83 -31.79 -2.05
CA ARG A 4 -38.27 -30.68 -1.27
C ARG A 4 -36.80 -30.63 -1.61
N ASP A 5 -36.45 -29.74 -2.51
CA ASP A 5 -35.09 -29.31 -2.74
C ASP A 5 -34.95 -28.00 -1.95
N ASP A 6 -34.58 -28.13 -0.67
CA ASP A 6 -34.26 -27.01 0.22
C ASP A 6 -32.76 -26.72 0.07
N SER A 7 -32.36 -26.33 -1.13
CA SER A 7 -31.04 -25.78 -1.43
C SER A 7 -31.22 -24.31 -1.74
N ARG A 8 -31.58 -23.54 -0.71
CA ARG A 8 -31.29 -22.11 -0.72
C ARG A 8 -29.81 -22.01 -0.39
N ASP A 9 -28.98 -22.03 -1.42
CA ASP A 9 -27.67 -21.41 -1.33
C ASP A 9 -27.90 -19.95 -0.91
N GLU A 10 -27.74 -19.68 0.39
CA GLU A 10 -27.51 -18.34 0.89
C GLU A 10 -26.16 -17.89 0.34
N VAL A 11 -26.17 -17.46 -0.93
CA VAL A 11 -25.04 -16.74 -1.51
C VAL A 11 -25.09 -15.35 -0.90
N GLU A 12 -24.38 -15.17 0.22
CA GLU A 12 -24.05 -13.84 0.72
C GLU A 12 -23.45 -13.03 -0.44
N PRO A 13 -23.90 -11.79 -0.67
CA PRO A 13 -23.46 -11.02 -1.81
C PRO A 13 -21.96 -10.77 -1.70
N THR A 14 -21.21 -11.14 -2.73
CA THR A 14 -19.79 -10.86 -2.92
C THR A 14 -19.55 -9.35 -3.05
N HIS A 15 -19.68 -8.61 -1.95
CA HIS A 15 -19.46 -7.15 -1.88
C HIS A 15 -18.05 -6.78 -1.37
N ARG A 16 -17.07 -7.68 -1.42
CA ARG A 16 -15.71 -7.45 -0.87
C ARG A 16 -14.60 -7.48 -1.92
N ALA A 17 -14.85 -6.95 -3.12
CA ALA A 17 -13.92 -7.09 -4.25
C ALA A 17 -12.84 -6.00 -4.38
N THR A 18 -12.77 -5.01 -3.50
CA THR A 18 -11.79 -3.90 -3.67
C THR A 18 -10.59 -3.96 -2.73
N CYS A 19 -10.71 -4.60 -1.57
CA CYS A 19 -9.71 -4.51 -0.50
C CYS A 19 -8.37 -5.21 -0.83
N ILE A 20 -8.42 -6.36 -1.51
CA ILE A 20 -7.23 -7.18 -1.80
C ILE A 20 -6.50 -6.70 -3.07
N GLU A 21 -7.22 -6.08 -4.01
CA GLU A 21 -6.64 -5.69 -5.30
C GLU A 21 -5.50 -4.66 -5.13
N ASP A 22 -5.66 -3.72 -4.20
CA ASP A 22 -4.65 -2.69 -3.93
C ASP A 22 -3.39 -3.25 -3.22
N LEU A 23 -3.55 -4.31 -2.42
CA LEU A 23 -2.45 -4.99 -1.72
C LEU A 23 -1.86 -6.16 -2.50
N SER A 24 -2.36 -6.49 -3.70
CA SER A 24 -1.88 -7.60 -4.55
C SER A 24 -0.39 -7.51 -4.97
N ILE A 25 0.28 -6.43 -4.60
CA ILE A 25 1.73 -6.26 -4.69
C ILE A 25 2.49 -7.04 -3.60
N LEU A 26 1.84 -7.40 -2.49
CA LEU A 26 2.39 -8.17 -1.37
C LEU A 26 2.01 -9.66 -1.47
N PRO A 27 2.80 -10.56 -0.84
CA PRO A 27 2.40 -11.95 -0.67
C PRO A 27 1.11 -12.10 0.14
N ILE A 28 0.25 -13.06 -0.22
CA ILE A 28 -1.07 -13.27 0.42
C ILE A 28 -0.97 -13.49 1.95
N ASP A 29 0.05 -14.23 2.41
CA ASP A 29 0.24 -14.51 3.83
C ASP A 29 0.56 -13.23 4.63
N GLU A 30 1.31 -12.31 4.03
CA GLU A 30 1.64 -11.02 4.65
C GLU A 30 0.44 -10.07 4.65
N ILE A 31 -0.42 -10.12 3.63
CA ILE A 31 -1.67 -9.35 3.60
C ILE A 31 -2.54 -9.76 4.79
N ILE A 32 -2.73 -11.07 5.00
CA ILE A 32 -3.55 -11.59 6.11
C ILE A 32 -2.97 -11.18 7.47
N GLU A 33 -1.65 -11.27 7.64
CA GLU A 33 -1.00 -10.84 8.89
C GLU A 33 -1.15 -9.33 9.12
N LEU A 34 -0.95 -8.52 8.08
CA LEU A 34 -1.08 -7.07 8.14
C LEU A 34 -2.52 -6.68 8.51
N GLU A 35 -3.53 -7.20 7.81
CA GLU A 35 -4.95 -6.96 8.10
C GLU A 35 -5.28 -7.30 9.56
N SER A 36 -4.84 -8.47 10.02
CA SER A 36 -5.09 -8.92 11.40
C SER A 36 -4.48 -7.97 12.44
N ARG A 37 -3.26 -7.47 12.19
CA ARG A 37 -2.56 -6.55 13.10
C ARG A 37 -3.17 -5.15 13.10
N LEU A 38 -3.55 -4.64 11.93
CA LEU A 38 -4.08 -3.28 11.79
C LEU A 38 -5.52 -3.17 12.30
N TYR A 39 -6.33 -4.22 12.12
CA TYR A 39 -7.73 -4.25 12.56
C TYR A 39 -7.93 -4.08 14.07
N ILE A 40 -6.96 -4.54 14.88
CA ILE A 40 -7.02 -4.48 16.35
C ILE A 40 -6.48 -3.14 16.88
N SER A 41 -5.92 -2.29 16.02
CA SER A 41 -5.29 -1.04 16.42
C SER A 41 -6.29 0.11 16.58
N GLU A 42 -6.03 1.00 17.53
CA GLU A 42 -6.83 2.23 17.72
C GLU A 42 -6.59 3.28 16.63
N SER A 43 -5.47 3.18 15.91
CA SER A 43 -5.19 4.05 14.77
C SER A 43 -5.86 3.52 13.50
N SER A 44 -6.27 4.42 12.62
CA SER A 44 -6.87 4.03 11.34
C SER A 44 -5.93 4.24 10.15
N ILE A 45 -4.81 4.94 10.31
CA ILE A 45 -3.84 5.18 9.22
C ILE A 45 -2.46 4.69 9.63
N PHE A 46 -1.82 3.93 8.73
CA PHE A 46 -0.51 3.34 8.97
C PHE A 46 0.44 3.60 7.79
N ASP A 47 1.72 3.78 8.09
CA ASP A 47 2.78 3.66 7.11
C ASP A 47 3.40 2.26 7.22
N VAL A 48 3.29 1.46 6.17
CA VAL A 48 3.83 0.10 6.08
C VAL A 48 5.12 0.16 5.27
N LEU A 49 6.26 -0.09 5.91
CA LEU A 49 7.56 -0.17 5.25
C LEU A 49 7.64 -1.46 4.44
N ILE A 50 7.78 -1.33 3.13
CA ILE A 50 7.85 -2.47 2.20
C ILE A 50 9.24 -2.66 1.58
N HIS A 51 10.09 -1.63 1.68
CA HIS A 51 11.48 -1.70 1.24
C HIS A 51 12.33 -0.66 1.97
N GLN A 52 13.54 -1.07 2.38
CA GLN A 52 14.55 -0.19 2.95
C GLN A 52 15.94 -0.56 2.43
N ASP A 53 16.67 0.45 1.99
CA ASP A 53 18.11 0.46 1.70
C ASP A 53 18.73 1.67 2.43
N SER A 54 20.06 1.72 2.50
CA SER A 54 20.89 2.66 3.26
C SER A 54 20.48 4.14 3.17
N ASN A 55 19.84 4.56 2.07
CA ASN A 55 19.35 5.93 1.85
C ASN A 55 17.99 5.98 1.11
N LEU A 56 17.25 4.86 1.04
CA LEU A 56 15.96 4.78 0.33
C LEU A 56 14.96 3.97 1.17
N GLU A 57 13.81 4.55 1.45
CA GLU A 57 12.70 3.93 2.17
C GLU A 57 11.44 4.02 1.32
N VAL A 58 10.68 2.92 1.27
CA VAL A 58 9.43 2.85 0.54
C VAL A 58 8.33 2.37 1.46
N TYR A 59 7.30 3.19 1.59
CA TYR A 59 6.15 2.93 2.44
C TYR A 59 4.87 2.85 1.62
N LEU A 60 3.97 1.96 2.02
CA LEU A 60 2.56 2.04 1.66
C LEU A 60 1.83 2.72 2.80
N ARG A 61 1.21 3.86 2.53
CA ARG A 61 0.27 4.46 3.45
C ARG A 61 -1.07 3.78 3.27
N VAL A 62 -1.55 3.14 4.33
CA VAL A 62 -2.79 2.36 4.32
C VAL A 62 -3.79 2.92 5.33
N TYR A 63 -5.06 2.74 5.00
CA TYR A 63 -6.19 3.01 5.89
C TYR A 63 -6.78 1.67 6.33
N SER A 64 -6.87 1.45 7.65
CA SER A 64 -7.47 0.28 8.26
C SER A 64 -8.87 0.65 8.74
N SER A 65 -9.88 0.02 8.13
CA SER A 65 -11.28 0.10 8.56
C SER A 65 -11.89 -1.30 8.59
N GLU A 66 -12.94 -1.55 7.80
CA GLU A 66 -13.50 -2.89 7.57
C GLU A 66 -12.53 -3.78 6.76
N CYS A 67 -11.60 -3.15 6.04
CA CYS A 67 -10.46 -3.79 5.39
C CYS A 67 -9.28 -2.81 5.27
N VAL A 68 -8.13 -3.29 4.79
CA VAL A 68 -6.93 -2.46 4.61
C VAL A 68 -6.88 -1.93 3.18
N GLU A 69 -7.03 -0.61 3.03
CA GLU A 69 -6.98 0.09 1.74
C GLU A 69 -5.63 0.81 1.58
N VAL A 70 -5.03 0.75 0.39
CA VAL A 70 -3.82 1.54 0.10
C VAL A 70 -4.25 2.93 -0.33
N LEU A 71 -3.76 3.96 0.36
CA LEU A 71 -4.01 5.36 0.01
C LEU A 71 -2.98 5.89 -0.98
N GLU A 72 -1.70 5.66 -0.67
CA GLU A 72 -0.57 6.15 -1.46
C GLU A 72 0.70 5.35 -1.19
N LEU A 73 1.58 5.31 -2.18
CA LEU A 73 2.97 4.88 -2.05
C LEU A 73 3.84 6.11 -1.76
N ARG A 74 4.66 6.02 -0.72
CA ARG A 74 5.64 7.03 -0.35
C ARG A 74 7.05 6.52 -0.58
N VAL A 75 7.83 7.27 -1.32
CA VAL A 75 9.23 6.92 -1.64
C VAL A 75 10.10 8.02 -1.09
N ARG A 76 10.77 7.75 0.03
CA ARG A 76 11.66 8.70 0.71
C ARG A 76 13.11 8.33 0.44
N GLY A 77 13.93 9.29 0.06
CA GLY A 77 15.35 9.06 -0.10
C GLY A 77 16.16 10.30 0.20
N CYS A 78 17.32 10.08 0.80
CA CYS A 78 18.18 11.12 1.33
C CYS A 78 19.54 11.10 0.63
N LYS A 79 20.29 12.21 0.73
CA LYS A 79 21.67 12.34 0.22
C LYS A 79 21.78 11.97 -1.26
N ASP A 80 22.54 10.93 -1.60
CA ASP A 80 22.75 10.46 -2.97
C ASP A 80 21.47 9.93 -3.64
N LYS A 81 20.54 9.36 -2.89
CA LYS A 81 19.26 8.87 -3.43
C LYS A 81 18.26 9.99 -3.73
N SER A 82 18.45 11.19 -3.15
CA SER A 82 17.59 12.34 -3.42
C SER A 82 17.55 12.70 -4.91
N LYS A 83 18.67 12.59 -5.63
CA LYS A 83 18.75 12.87 -7.07
C LYS A 83 17.90 11.92 -7.91
N ILE A 84 17.97 10.62 -7.60
CA ILE A 84 17.18 9.58 -8.28
C ILE A 84 15.68 9.83 -8.06
N ILE A 85 15.31 10.26 -6.84
CA ILE A 85 13.93 10.59 -6.50
C ILE A 85 13.48 11.89 -7.19
N LEU A 86 14.36 12.89 -7.32
CA LEU A 86 14.04 14.10 -8.06
C LEU A 86 13.82 13.84 -9.56
N GLU A 87 14.54 12.89 -10.15
CA GLU A 87 14.27 12.47 -11.55
C GLU A 87 12.89 11.82 -11.69
N ALA A 88 12.45 11.08 -10.66
CA ALA A 88 11.14 10.45 -10.61
C ALA A 88 9.96 11.45 -10.47
N LEU A 89 10.21 12.75 -10.22
CA LEU A 89 9.16 13.79 -10.31
C LEU A 89 8.52 13.88 -11.70
N THR A 90 9.24 13.46 -12.73
CA THR A 90 8.74 13.47 -14.11
C THR A 90 7.76 12.33 -14.41
N TRP A 91 7.59 11.39 -13.46
CA TRP A 91 6.73 10.24 -13.63
C TRP A 91 5.25 10.63 -13.55
N PRO A 92 4.40 10.16 -14.48
CA PRO A 92 2.97 10.47 -14.47
C PRO A 92 2.21 9.87 -13.27
N GLU A 93 2.81 8.92 -12.56
CA GLU A 93 2.26 8.32 -11.35
C GLU A 93 2.48 9.20 -10.11
N VAL A 94 3.46 10.11 -10.11
CA VAL A 94 3.75 10.97 -8.97
C VAL A 94 2.77 12.14 -8.93
N SER A 95 2.12 12.34 -7.78
CA SER A 95 1.23 13.50 -7.57
C SER A 95 1.95 14.66 -6.91
N ARG A 96 2.90 14.37 -6.01
CA ARG A 96 3.55 15.37 -5.16
C ARG A 96 4.94 14.90 -4.74
N ALA A 97 5.80 15.86 -4.47
CA ALA A 97 6.99 15.65 -3.64
C ALA A 97 7.04 16.60 -2.45
N LEU A 98 7.69 16.13 -1.40
CA LEU A 98 8.06 16.90 -0.21
C LEU A 98 9.58 16.90 -0.11
N VAL A 99 10.15 18.06 0.22
CA VAL A 99 11.59 18.20 0.43
C VAL A 99 11.79 18.62 1.88
N GLU A 100 12.52 17.80 2.63
CA GLU A 100 12.86 18.03 4.03
C GLU A 100 14.38 17.90 4.21
N GLY A 101 15.08 19.04 4.24
CA GLY A 101 16.54 19.06 4.35
C GLY A 101 17.20 18.36 3.15
N GLU A 102 17.99 17.32 3.44
CA GLU A 102 18.66 16.49 2.41
C GLU A 102 17.82 15.30 1.91
N CYS A 103 16.55 15.22 2.32
CA CYS A 103 15.63 14.15 1.95
C CYS A 103 14.52 14.65 1.03
N VAL A 104 14.14 13.79 0.09
CA VAL A 104 13.00 13.99 -0.80
C VAL A 104 12.05 12.81 -0.63
N GLU A 105 10.78 13.10 -0.44
CA GLU A 105 9.70 12.11 -0.40
C GLU A 105 8.76 12.33 -1.59
N LEU A 106 8.53 11.29 -2.38
CA LEU A 106 7.51 11.28 -3.43
C LEU A 106 6.23 10.64 -2.90
N GLN A 107 5.10 11.15 -3.34
CA GLN A 107 3.79 10.59 -3.09
C GLN A 107 3.18 10.16 -4.43
N VAL A 108 2.80 8.88 -4.50
CA VAL A 108 2.15 8.25 -5.64
C VAL A 108 0.79 7.75 -5.16
N PRO A 109 -0.33 8.36 -5.59
CA PRO A 109 -1.66 7.95 -5.15
C PRO A 109 -1.95 6.52 -5.63
N ALA A 110 -2.65 5.77 -4.78
CA ALA A 110 -3.02 4.39 -5.09
C ALA A 110 -3.99 4.26 -6.26
N HIS A 111 -4.83 5.28 -6.50
CA HIS A 111 -5.80 5.25 -7.60
C HIS A 111 -5.32 5.99 -8.86
N PRO A 112 -5.48 5.37 -10.05
CA PRO A 112 -5.93 3.98 -10.27
C PRO A 112 -4.88 2.94 -9.80
N PRO A 113 -5.29 1.70 -9.40
CA PRO A 113 -4.42 0.68 -8.77
C PRO A 113 -3.11 0.39 -9.51
N VAL A 114 -3.09 0.58 -10.83
CA VAL A 114 -1.91 0.42 -11.69
C VAL A 114 -0.76 1.39 -11.35
N ARG A 115 -1.05 2.57 -10.76
CA ARG A 115 -0.03 3.59 -10.49
C ARG A 115 1.04 3.13 -9.53
N VAL A 116 0.64 2.50 -8.42
CA VAL A 116 1.59 1.99 -7.43
C VAL A 116 2.44 0.87 -8.01
N LYS A 117 1.81 -0.05 -8.77
CA LYS A 117 2.51 -1.13 -9.46
C LYS A 117 3.56 -0.61 -10.44
N GLU A 118 3.21 0.38 -11.27
CA GLU A 118 4.16 0.98 -12.22
C GLU A 118 5.27 1.77 -11.53
N ALA A 119 4.97 2.51 -10.45
CA ALA A 119 5.99 3.21 -9.67
C ALA A 119 7.00 2.23 -9.05
N LEU A 120 6.54 1.14 -8.43
CA LEU A 120 7.40 0.09 -7.88
C LEU A 120 8.26 -0.57 -8.97
N ARG A 121 7.67 -0.83 -10.14
CA ARG A 121 8.39 -1.39 -11.30
C ARG A 121 9.50 -0.46 -11.79
N LYS A 122 9.24 0.85 -11.88
CA LYS A 122 10.26 1.86 -12.28
C LYS A 122 11.37 2.00 -11.25
N LEU A 123 11.08 1.75 -9.97
CA LEU A 123 12.08 1.68 -8.90
C LEU A 123 12.88 0.35 -8.89
N GLY A 124 12.52 -0.62 -9.75
CA GLY A 124 13.16 -1.93 -9.78
C GLY A 124 12.75 -2.85 -8.61
N LEU A 125 11.67 -2.51 -7.91
CA LEU A 125 11.18 -3.26 -6.74
C LEU A 125 10.13 -4.28 -7.18
N THR A 126 10.58 -5.47 -7.58
CA THR A 126 9.70 -6.57 -8.03
C THR A 126 9.36 -7.57 -6.93
N LYS A 127 10.11 -7.57 -5.83
CA LYS A 127 9.86 -8.39 -4.64
C LYS A 127 9.76 -7.45 -3.46
N ILE A 128 8.56 -7.31 -2.92
CA ILE A 128 8.30 -6.49 -1.75
C ILE A 128 7.74 -7.37 -0.65
N SER A 129 8.04 -7.00 0.60
CA SER A 129 7.58 -7.68 1.80
C SER A 129 7.43 -6.63 2.90
N VAL A 130 6.46 -6.80 3.78
CA VAL A 130 6.25 -5.99 4.97
C VAL A 130 7.45 -6.16 5.91
N GLN A 131 8.20 -5.08 6.10
CA GLN A 131 9.37 -5.04 6.99
C GLN A 131 9.02 -4.47 8.35
N ALA A 132 8.16 -3.45 8.38
CA ALA A 132 7.68 -2.80 9.58
C ALA A 132 6.40 -2.02 9.28
N TYR A 133 5.68 -1.60 10.32
CA TYR A 133 4.57 -0.66 10.20
C TYR A 133 4.53 0.27 11.41
N ARG A 134 4.03 1.49 11.20
CA ARG A 134 3.83 2.48 12.26
C ARG A 134 2.50 3.19 12.09
N SER A 135 1.87 3.59 13.18
CA SER A 135 0.72 4.48 13.12
C SER A 135 1.16 5.84 12.60
N SER A 136 0.49 6.30 11.55
CA SER A 136 0.77 7.59 10.95
C SER A 136 -0.19 8.60 11.60
N HIS A 137 0.30 9.32 12.60
CA HIS A 137 -0.49 10.39 13.22
C HIS A 137 -0.58 11.54 12.21
N THR A 138 -1.78 11.82 11.70
CA THR A 138 -2.06 13.13 11.11
C THR A 138 -2.01 14.15 12.24
N ALA A 139 -0.91 14.91 12.29
CA ALA A 139 -0.85 16.15 13.05
C ALA A 139 -1.86 17.16 12.52
#